data_AF-A0A559L4I3-F1
#
_entry.id   AF-A0A559L4I3-F1
#
_cell.length_a   1.000
_cell.length_b   1.000
_cell.length_c   1.000
_cell.angle_alpha   90.00
_cell.angle_beta   90.00
_cell.angle_gamma   90.00
#
_symmetry.space_group_name_H-M   'P 1'
#
loop_
_entity.id
_entity.type
_entity.pdbx_description
1 polymer ?
#
loop_
_entity_poly.entity_id
_entity_poly.type
_entity_poly.pdbx_seq_one_letter_code
_entity_poly.pdbx_strand_id
1 'polypeptide(L)'
;MSVLVMATGEQGGLSASITFDSIANGAKPVCVGGLNGVETDLETAIEFFMSLEKRKEASFGPQPDPVAALGSPACSPRQGRYKQSRSYADRLRWMGDTIVGPRSEWVDTEEYKRWASGGAYVDAGMMT
;
A
#
# COMPACT_ATOMS: atom_id res chain seq x y z
N MET A 1 24.11 -11.92 3.82
CA MET A 1 23.80 -10.48 3.92
C MET A 1 22.59 -10.34 4.84
N SER A 2 22.67 -9.47 5.85
CA SER A 2 21.56 -9.24 6.79
C SER A 2 20.61 -8.17 6.23
N VAL A 3 19.32 -8.34 6.44
CA VAL A 3 18.25 -7.41 6.07
C VAL A 3 17.30 -7.21 7.24
N LEU A 4 16.70 -6.02 7.29
CA LEU A 4 15.67 -5.68 8.28
C LEU A 4 14.30 -5.70 7.60
N VAL A 5 13.40 -6.53 8.11
CA VAL A 5 12.00 -6.60 7.67
C VAL A 5 11.12 -5.97 8.73
N MET A 6 10.36 -4.94 8.36
CA MET A 6 9.51 -4.18 9.28
C MET A 6 8.03 -4.31 8.87
N ALA A 7 7.14 -4.50 9.85
CA ALA A 7 5.70 -4.42 9.63
C ALA A 7 5.25 -2.96 9.81
N THR A 8 4.97 -2.26 8.70
CA THR A 8 4.72 -0.80 8.69
C THR A 8 3.25 -0.41 8.46
N GLY A 9 2.33 -1.37 8.32
CA GLY A 9 0.95 -1.12 7.90
C GLY A 9 -0.13 -1.61 8.88
N GLU A 10 -1.34 -1.09 8.70
CA GLU A 10 -2.55 -1.53 9.40
C GLU A 10 -2.89 -2.98 9.00
N GLN A 11 -3.16 -3.86 9.97
CA GLN A 11 -3.52 -5.25 9.70
C GLN A 11 -5.00 -5.47 9.36
N GLY A 12 -5.81 -4.40 9.35
CA GLY A 12 -7.22 -4.44 9.01
C GLY A 12 -7.46 -4.83 7.55
N GLY A 13 -8.40 -5.75 7.32
CA GLY A 13 -8.78 -6.17 5.96
C GLY A 13 -7.83 -7.17 5.30
N LEU A 14 -6.80 -7.63 6.00
CA LEU A 14 -5.97 -8.75 5.56
C LEU A 14 -6.73 -10.08 5.67
N SER A 15 -6.41 -11.04 4.81
CA SER A 15 -6.99 -12.38 4.89
C SER A 15 -6.58 -13.13 6.16
N ALA A 16 -5.45 -12.75 6.75
CA ALA A 16 -5.01 -13.14 8.09
C ALA A 16 -3.93 -12.16 8.58
N SER A 17 -3.74 -12.08 9.90
CA SER A 17 -2.66 -11.32 10.51
C SER A 17 -1.30 -11.69 9.92
N ILE A 18 -0.41 -10.71 9.77
CA ILE A 18 0.97 -10.94 9.36
C ILE A 18 1.81 -10.98 10.64
N THR A 19 2.44 -12.11 10.89
CA THR A 19 3.39 -12.31 12.01
C THR A 19 4.71 -12.83 11.47
N PHE A 20 5.76 -12.72 12.28
CA PHE A 20 7.11 -13.21 11.93
C PHE A 20 7.39 -14.61 12.47
N ASP A 21 6.38 -15.31 13.01
CA ASP A 21 6.55 -16.60 13.68
C ASP A 21 7.13 -17.66 12.74
N SER A 22 6.78 -17.60 11.45
CA SER A 22 7.29 -18.51 10.42
C SER A 22 8.78 -18.37 10.15
N ILE A 23 9.39 -17.25 10.53
CA ILE A 23 10.82 -16.96 10.35
C ILE A 23 11.56 -16.73 11.67
N ALA A 24 10.90 -16.97 12.81
CA ALA A 24 11.49 -16.76 14.13
C ALA A 24 12.75 -17.63 14.36
N ASN A 25 12.83 -18.80 13.71
CA ASN A 25 14.02 -19.64 13.72
C ASN A 25 15.07 -19.10 12.73
N GLY A 26 15.90 -18.17 13.20
CA GLY A 26 16.98 -17.56 12.40
C GLY A 26 16.89 -16.05 12.31
N ALA A 27 15.74 -15.48 12.66
CA ALA A 27 15.54 -14.04 12.70
C ALA A 27 15.63 -13.48 14.13
N LYS A 28 16.28 -12.33 14.27
CA LYS A 28 16.37 -11.59 15.53
C LYS A 28 15.25 -10.56 15.58
N PRO A 29 14.38 -10.56 16.60
CA PRO A 29 13.34 -9.54 16.73
C PRO A 29 13.95 -8.16 16.97
N VAL A 30 13.40 -7.15 16.30
CA VAL A 30 13.82 -5.75 16.40
C VAL A 30 12.58 -4.87 16.54
N CYS A 31 12.69 -3.84 17.36
CA CYS A 31 11.69 -2.78 17.45
C CYS A 31 12.35 -1.45 17.07
N VAL A 32 11.84 -0.77 16.04
CA VAL A 32 12.36 0.52 15.58
C VAL A 32 11.21 1.50 15.49
N GLY A 33 11.24 2.58 16.30
CA GLY A 33 10.21 3.62 16.26
C GLY A 33 8.80 3.11 16.60
N GLY A 34 8.68 2.09 17.46
CA GLY A 34 7.39 1.47 17.81
C GLY A 34 6.87 0.44 16.80
N LEU A 35 7.56 0.25 15.68
CA LEU A 35 7.24 -0.76 14.68
C LEU A 35 7.97 -2.07 15.02
N ASN A 36 7.24 -3.18 14.89
CA ASN A 36 7.80 -4.51 15.07
C ASN A 36 8.44 -5.00 13.76
N GLY A 37 9.60 -5.60 13.89
CA GLY A 37 10.33 -6.18 12.77
C GLY A 37 11.24 -7.31 13.20
N VAL A 38 11.93 -7.86 12.23
CA VAL A 38 12.97 -8.86 12.43
C VAL A 38 14.17 -8.57 11.54
N GLU A 39 15.36 -8.76 12.07
CA GLU A 39 16.60 -8.82 11.32
C GLU A 39 16.88 -10.28 10.94
N THR A 40 17.06 -10.56 9.66
CA THR A 40 17.24 -11.92 9.13
C THR A 40 18.17 -11.91 7.92
N ASP A 41 18.60 -13.07 7.42
CA ASP A 41 19.27 -13.13 6.14
C ASP A 41 18.31 -12.87 4.96
N LEU A 42 18.88 -12.43 3.83
CA LEU A 42 18.12 -12.09 2.63
C LEU A 42 17.29 -13.26 2.07
N GLU A 43 17.80 -14.50 2.14
CA GLU A 43 17.13 -15.68 1.60
C GLU A 43 15.83 -15.95 2.39
N THR A 44 15.93 -15.99 3.72
CA THR A 44 14.78 -16.12 4.62
C THR A 44 13.76 -15.00 4.42
N ALA A 45 14.21 -13.75 4.20
CA ALA A 45 13.29 -12.64 3.91
C ALA A 45 12.53 -12.83 2.59
N ILE A 46 13.22 -13.28 1.54
CA ILE A 46 12.59 -13.58 0.24
C ILE A 46 11.56 -14.70 0.41
N GLU A 47 11.92 -15.79 1.07
CA GLU A 47 10.98 -16.91 1.33
C GLU A 47 9.73 -16.45 2.09
N PHE A 48 9.91 -15.59 3.09
CA PHE A 48 8.80 -14.99 3.82
C PHE A 48 7.87 -14.19 2.90
N PHE A 49 8.40 -13.30 2.06
CA PHE A 49 7.58 -12.51 1.13
C PHE A 49 6.85 -13.39 0.10
N MET A 50 7.51 -14.41 -0.43
CA MET A 50 6.87 -15.36 -1.35
C MET A 50 5.74 -16.15 -0.67
N SER A 51 5.88 -16.46 0.63
CA SER A 51 4.80 -17.11 1.40
C SER A 51 3.57 -16.20 1.55
N LEU A 52 3.78 -14.90 1.75
CA LEU A 52 2.71 -13.91 1.84
C LEU A 52 1.99 -13.74 0.49
N GLU A 53 2.72 -13.78 -0.61
CA GLU A 53 2.16 -13.72 -1.97
C GLU A 53 1.28 -14.95 -2.27
N LYS A 54 1.77 -16.17 -1.96
CA LYS A 54 0.95 -17.39 -2.08
C LYS A 54 -0.32 -17.33 -1.23
N ARG A 55 -0.21 -16.79 -0.02
CA ARG A 55 -1.38 -16.60 0.87
C ARG A 55 -2.39 -15.65 0.25
N LYS A 56 -1.93 -14.57 -0.38
CA LYS A 56 -2.77 -13.61 -1.10
C LYS A 56 -3.48 -14.28 -2.28
N GLU A 57 -2.77 -15.04 -3.11
CA GLU A 57 -3.38 -15.79 -4.22
C GLU A 57 -4.42 -16.81 -3.73
N ALA A 58 -4.14 -17.53 -2.64
CA ALA A 58 -5.09 -18.48 -2.06
C ALA A 58 -6.35 -17.79 -1.51
N SER A 59 -6.23 -16.56 -1.02
CA SER A 59 -7.34 -15.82 -0.40
C SER A 59 -8.19 -15.05 -1.42
N PHE A 60 -7.55 -14.47 -2.44
CA PHE A 60 -8.19 -13.58 -3.41
C PHE A 60 -8.33 -14.19 -4.82
N GLY A 61 -7.80 -15.41 -5.03
CA GLY A 61 -7.71 -16.04 -6.34
C GLY A 61 -6.57 -15.47 -7.20
N PRO A 62 -6.45 -15.93 -8.45
CA PRO A 62 -5.49 -15.38 -9.41
C PRO A 62 -5.71 -13.86 -9.52
N GLN A 63 -4.67 -13.08 -9.23
CA GLN A 63 -4.77 -11.64 -9.48
C GLN A 63 -4.95 -11.43 -10.99
N PRO A 64 -5.91 -10.60 -11.41
CA PRO A 64 -6.01 -10.24 -12.81
C PRO A 64 -4.70 -9.57 -13.23
N ASP A 65 -4.27 -9.82 -14.47
CA ASP A 65 -3.12 -9.14 -15.05
C ASP A 65 -3.25 -7.64 -14.77
N PRO A 66 -2.28 -7.01 -14.08
CA PRO A 66 -2.38 -5.61 -13.68
C PRO A 66 -2.59 -4.67 -14.88
N VAL A 67 -2.09 -5.04 -16.06
CA VAL A 67 -2.32 -4.28 -17.30
C VAL A 67 -3.75 -4.49 -17.81
N ALA A 68 -4.23 -5.73 -17.84
CA ALA A 68 -5.62 -6.04 -18.20
C ALA A 68 -6.65 -5.47 -17.20
N ALA A 69 -6.32 -5.40 -15.91
CA ALA A 69 -7.17 -4.86 -14.86
C ALA A 69 -7.46 -3.36 -15.05
N LEU A 70 -6.52 -2.62 -15.63
CA LEU A 70 -6.72 -1.22 -16.03
C LEU A 70 -7.69 -1.08 -17.22
N GLY A 71 -7.80 -2.12 -18.05
CA GLY A 71 -8.80 -2.21 -19.13
C GLY A 71 -10.17 -2.71 -18.68
N SER A 72 -10.33 -3.10 -17.40
CA SER A 72 -11.57 -3.69 -16.90
C SER A 72 -12.73 -2.68 -16.88
N PRO A 73 -13.96 -3.07 -17.27
CA PRO A 73 -15.12 -2.19 -17.22
C PRO A 73 -15.46 -1.65 -15.82
N ALA A 74 -14.91 -2.24 -14.75
CA ALA A 74 -14.96 -1.70 -13.39
C ALA A 74 -14.24 -0.34 -13.23
N CYS A 75 -13.22 -0.10 -14.06
CA CYS A 75 -12.49 1.16 -14.19
C CYS A 75 -12.97 1.97 -15.40
N SER A 76 -14.03 1.54 -16.09
CA SER A 76 -14.54 2.29 -17.24
C SER A 76 -15.16 3.63 -16.81
N PRO A 77 -15.07 4.67 -17.66
CA PRO A 77 -15.72 5.95 -17.42
C PRO A 77 -17.23 5.91 -17.17
N ARG A 78 -17.87 4.77 -17.50
CA ARG A 78 -19.31 4.57 -17.42
C ARG A 78 -19.79 4.00 -16.08
N GLN A 79 -18.91 3.46 -15.23
CA GLN A 79 -19.32 2.94 -13.91
C GLN A 79 -19.18 3.98 -12.79
N GLY A 80 -20.07 3.90 -11.79
CA GLY A 80 -20.22 4.91 -10.73
C GLY A 80 -18.94 5.24 -9.94
N ARG A 81 -17.98 4.31 -9.87
CA ARG A 81 -16.68 4.55 -9.24
C ARG A 81 -15.82 5.57 -10.01
N TYR A 82 -15.83 5.56 -11.35
CA TYR A 82 -15.11 6.55 -12.14
C TYR A 82 -15.73 7.95 -12.01
N LYS A 83 -17.07 8.05 -11.97
CA LYS A 83 -17.75 9.33 -11.72
C LYS A 83 -17.38 9.92 -10.36
N GLN A 84 -17.30 9.08 -9.33
CA GLN A 84 -16.84 9.50 -8.00
C GLN A 84 -15.39 9.99 -8.08
N SER A 85 -14.48 9.19 -8.65
CA SER A 85 -13.07 9.57 -8.84
C SER A 85 -12.91 10.87 -9.62
N ARG A 86 -13.72 11.10 -10.66
CA ARG A 86 -13.70 12.35 -11.42
C ARG A 86 -14.19 13.54 -10.61
N SER A 87 -15.27 13.39 -9.83
CA SER A 87 -15.75 14.47 -8.96
C SER A 87 -14.70 14.88 -7.91
N TYR A 88 -13.94 13.90 -7.39
CA TYR A 88 -12.82 14.18 -6.49
C TYR A 88 -11.66 14.85 -7.22
N ALA A 89 -11.33 14.39 -8.42
CA ALA A 89 -10.29 14.98 -9.26
C ALA A 89 -10.61 16.45 -9.60
N ASP A 90 -11.86 16.75 -10.00
CA ASP A 90 -12.29 18.12 -10.30
C ASP A 90 -12.24 19.01 -9.04
N ARG A 91 -12.61 18.49 -7.86
CA ARG A 91 -12.49 19.22 -6.58
C ARG A 91 -11.03 19.53 -6.23
N LEU A 92 -10.11 18.66 -6.63
CA LEU A 92 -8.66 18.84 -6.50
C LEU A 92 -8.04 19.58 -7.68
N ARG A 93 -8.87 20.14 -8.58
CA ARG A 93 -8.44 20.89 -9.78
C ARG A 93 -7.52 20.08 -10.71
N TRP A 94 -7.77 18.79 -10.81
CA TRP A 94 -7.06 17.91 -11.73
C TRP A 94 -7.32 18.32 -13.19
N MET A 95 -6.24 18.70 -13.89
CA MET A 95 -6.30 19.22 -15.27
C MET A 95 -6.12 18.14 -16.35
N GLY A 96 -5.83 16.89 -15.96
CA GLY A 96 -5.59 15.80 -16.92
C GLY A 96 -6.88 15.09 -17.37
N ASP A 97 -6.91 14.65 -18.63
CA ASP A 97 -8.05 13.92 -19.21
C ASP A 97 -8.18 12.50 -18.63
N THR A 98 -7.05 11.86 -18.32
CA THR A 98 -6.99 10.54 -17.71
C THR A 98 -6.63 10.65 -16.23
N ILE A 99 -7.43 10.03 -15.36
CA ILE A 99 -7.08 9.86 -13.95
C ILE A 99 -6.07 8.73 -13.87
N VAL A 100 -4.80 9.07 -13.72
CA VAL A 100 -3.73 8.10 -13.46
C VAL A 100 -3.61 7.96 -11.92
N GLY A 101 -3.01 6.87 -11.44
CA GLY A 101 -2.74 6.72 -10.00
C GLY A 101 -1.74 7.79 -9.51
N PRO A 102 -1.71 8.08 -8.20
CA PRO A 102 -0.84 9.10 -7.63
C PRO A 102 0.63 8.85 -7.98
N ARG A 103 1.33 9.91 -8.38
CA ARG A 103 2.78 9.90 -8.60
C ARG A 103 3.45 10.93 -7.69
N SER A 104 4.67 10.65 -7.26
CA SER A 104 5.46 11.54 -6.40
C SER A 104 5.69 12.94 -7.01
N GLU A 105 5.64 13.04 -8.34
CA GLU A 105 5.82 14.28 -9.11
C GLU A 105 4.60 15.22 -9.10
N TRP A 106 3.45 14.76 -8.61
CA TRP A 106 2.18 15.51 -8.69
C TRP A 106 1.98 16.53 -7.59
N VAL A 107 2.80 16.44 -6.53
CA VAL A 107 2.77 17.41 -5.46
C VAL A 107 3.70 18.55 -5.86
N ASP A 108 3.11 19.70 -6.18
CA ASP A 108 3.88 20.94 -6.34
C ASP A 108 4.47 21.31 -4.98
N THR A 109 5.76 21.06 -4.82
CA THR A 109 6.48 21.30 -3.57
C THR A 109 6.80 22.78 -3.34
N GLU A 110 6.67 23.63 -4.37
CA GLU A 110 6.81 25.07 -4.23
C GLU A 110 5.50 25.70 -3.74
N GLU A 111 4.35 25.22 -4.20
CA GLU A 111 3.04 25.67 -3.71
C GLU A 111 2.68 25.04 -2.35
N TYR A 112 2.94 23.74 -2.18
CA TYR A 112 2.57 22.97 -0.99
C TYR A 112 3.81 22.57 -0.17
N LYS A 113 4.47 23.58 0.40
CA LYS A 113 5.70 23.42 1.23
C LYS A 113 5.50 22.61 2.52
N ARG A 114 4.26 22.34 2.92
CA ARG A 114 3.90 21.59 4.12
C ARG A 114 2.72 20.68 3.82
N TRP A 115 2.74 19.48 4.38
CA TRP A 115 1.60 18.57 4.35
C TRP A 115 0.45 19.17 5.17
N ALA A 116 -0.50 19.76 4.46
CA ALA A 116 -1.70 20.37 5.01
C ALA A 116 -2.90 19.89 4.20
N SER A 117 -4.11 19.97 4.78
CA SER A 117 -5.42 19.50 4.26
C SER A 117 -5.95 18.23 4.92
N GLY A 118 -7.04 17.68 4.36
CA GLY A 118 -7.75 16.52 4.90
C GLY A 118 -6.86 15.29 5.07
N GLY A 119 -5.83 15.12 4.22
CA GLY A 119 -4.85 14.05 4.40
C GLY A 119 -4.09 14.19 5.73
N ALA A 120 -3.66 15.40 6.09
CA ALA A 120 -3.00 15.66 7.38
C ALA A 120 -3.94 15.47 8.57
N TYR A 121 -5.23 15.79 8.41
CA TYR A 121 -6.23 15.59 9.46
C TYR A 121 -6.52 14.10 9.71
N VAL A 122 -6.64 13.31 8.65
CA VAL A 122 -6.84 11.85 8.76
C VAL A 122 -5.61 11.19 9.36
N ASP A 123 -4.40 11.58 8.93
CA ASP A 123 -3.14 11.05 9.46
C ASP A 123 -2.96 11.38 10.95
N ALA A 124 -3.29 12.61 11.37
CA ALA A 124 -3.29 13.01 12.77
C ALA A 124 -4.34 12.26 13.60
N GLY A 125 -5.50 11.94 13.02
CA GLY A 125 -6.54 11.15 13.68
C GLY A 125 -6.27 9.65 13.75
N MET A 126 -5.35 9.13 12.93
CA MET A 126 -4.88 7.74 13.02
C MET A 126 -3.71 7.57 13.99
N MET A 127 -3.12 8.67 14.49
CA MET A 127 -2.05 8.68 15.49
C MET A 127 -2.57 8.85 16.94
N THR A 128 -3.88 8.92 17.14
CA THR A 128 -4.55 8.91 18.46
C THR A 128 -5.24 7.58 18.72
#